data_AF-A0A5E4GFL1-F1
#
_entry.id   AF-A0A5E4GFL1-F1
#
_cell.length_a   1.000
_cell.length_b   1.000
_cell.length_c   1.000
_cell.angle_alpha   90.00
_cell.angle_beta   90.00
_cell.angle_gamma   90.00
#
_symmetry.space_group_name_H-M   'P 1'
#
loop_
_entity.id
_entity.type
_entity.pdbx_description
1 polymer ?
#
loop_
_entity_poly.entity_id
_entity_poly.type
_entity_poly.pdbx_seq_one_letter_code
_entity_poly.pdbx_strand_id
1 'polypeptide(L)'
;MIILDVPTVGGRLMLVDMAGSENIEQADQIGFEAKMQTAKINQGNIALKRVVESIANGDSHVPFRDSKLTMLLQDSFEDDKAKNLMVLCASPDPEEIHKTISTLEYGAKAKCIVRGPHTLIKDKIGTEDSSAVILGSRIAAMDEFILKLQRENKPQEKERKEAHRERRKKRLLH
;
A
#
# COMPACT_ATOMS: atom_id res chain seq x y z
N MET A 1 0.94 19.23 13.40
CA MET A 1 0.21 18.00 13.80
C MET A 1 -0.68 18.32 14.98
N ILE A 2 -1.95 17.93 14.93
CA ILE A 2 -2.93 18.06 16.01
C ILE A 2 -3.39 16.66 16.39
N ILE A 3 -3.36 16.33 17.69
CA ILE A 3 -3.88 15.08 18.23
C ILE A 3 -5.09 15.41 19.09
N LEU A 4 -6.21 14.76 18.81
CA LEU A 4 -7.44 14.85 19.59
C LEU A 4 -7.75 13.47 20.16
N ASP A 5 -7.61 13.33 21.47
CA ASP A 5 -8.04 12.14 22.20
C ASP A 5 -9.47 12.36 22.73
N VAL A 6 -10.35 11.37 22.53
CA VAL A 6 -11.74 11.40 23.02
C VAL A 6 -11.90 10.37 24.15
N PRO A 7 -11.53 10.71 25.39
CA PRO A 7 -11.38 9.74 26.48
C PRO A 7 -12.70 9.09 26.91
N THR A 8 -13.84 9.73 26.68
CA THR A 8 -15.16 9.24 27.12
C THR A 8 -15.72 8.12 26.24
N VAL A 9 -15.39 8.10 24.95
CA VAL A 9 -15.92 7.12 23.98
C VAL A 9 -14.83 6.20 23.44
N GLY A 10 -13.56 6.52 23.70
CA GLY A 10 -12.40 5.84 23.13
C GLY A 10 -12.17 6.27 21.69
N GLY A 11 -10.95 6.70 21.38
CA GLY A 11 -10.55 7.07 20.03
C GLY A 11 -9.55 8.21 20.01
N ARG A 12 -8.66 8.16 19.02
CA ARG A 12 -7.67 9.21 18.75
C ARG A 12 -7.82 9.63 17.30
N LEU A 13 -7.97 10.92 17.06
CA LEU A 13 -7.87 11.52 15.73
C LEU A 13 -6.54 12.26 15.63
N MET A 14 -5.73 11.90 14.65
CA MET A 14 -4.50 12.63 14.34
C MET A 14 -4.67 13.36 13.01
N LEU A 15 -4.56 14.68 13.06
CA LEU A 15 -4.54 15.53 11.88
C LEU A 15 -3.09 15.97 11.64
N VAL A 16 -2.54 15.50 10.52
CA VAL A 16 -1.17 15.77 10.13
C VAL A 16 -1.19 16.64 8.88
N ASP A 17 -0.55 17.79 8.97
CA ASP A 17 -0.25 18.63 7.82
C ASP A 17 1.24 18.45 7.51
N MET A 18 1.56 18.24 6.24
CA MET A 18 2.91 17.94 5.77
C MET A 18 3.39 19.09 4.89
N ALA A 19 4.60 19.56 5.19
CA ALA A 19 5.28 20.51 4.32
C ALA A 19 5.60 19.85 2.96
N GLY A 20 5.79 20.70 1.94
CA GLY A 20 5.99 20.25 0.56
C GLY A 20 7.19 19.32 0.39
N SER A 21 7.20 18.62 -0.74
CA SER A 21 8.27 17.72 -1.14
C SER A 21 9.23 18.38 -2.14
N GLU A 22 9.39 19.70 -2.06
CA GLU A 22 10.21 20.47 -3.00
C GLU A 22 11.68 20.02 -2.99
N ASN A 23 12.29 20.07 -4.18
CA ASN A 23 13.71 19.75 -4.33
C ASN A 23 14.56 20.96 -3.91
N ILE A 24 15.60 20.72 -3.12
CA ILE A 24 16.54 21.74 -2.63
C ILE A 24 17.24 22.46 -3.79
N GLU A 25 17.42 21.78 -4.92
CA GLU A 25 18.07 22.35 -6.11
C GLU A 25 17.15 23.22 -6.96
N GLN A 26 15.84 22.97 -6.92
CA GLN A 26 14.83 23.73 -7.68
C GLN A 26 14.21 24.85 -6.87
N ALA A 27 14.14 24.68 -5.54
CA ALA A 27 13.87 25.80 -4.68
C ALA A 27 15.12 26.68 -4.74
N ASP A 28 15.03 27.88 -5.32
CA ASP A 28 16.10 28.90 -5.40
C ASP A 28 16.53 29.39 -3.99
N GLN A 29 16.86 28.46 -3.10
CA GLN A 29 17.24 28.70 -1.73
C GLN A 29 18.71 29.08 -1.69
N ILE A 30 18.92 30.39 -1.56
CA ILE A 30 20.23 30.99 -1.40
C ILE A 30 20.60 30.91 0.09
N GLY A 31 21.56 30.06 0.42
CA GLY A 31 22.12 29.96 1.77
C GLY A 31 22.17 28.54 2.34
N PHE A 32 23.25 28.23 3.06
CA PHE A 32 23.47 26.90 3.66
C PHE A 32 22.36 26.51 4.65
N GLU A 33 21.90 27.46 5.46
CA GLU A 33 20.86 27.21 6.46
C GLU A 33 19.50 26.85 5.84
N ALA A 34 19.10 27.56 4.78
CA ALA A 34 17.85 27.30 4.06
C ALA A 34 17.86 25.88 3.48
N LYS A 35 18.94 25.51 2.76
CA LYS A 35 19.14 24.15 2.23
C LYS A 35 19.06 23.08 3.31
N MET A 36 19.63 23.35 4.50
CA MET A 36 19.59 22.42 5.63
C MET A 36 18.17 22.28 6.22
N GLN A 37 17.38 23.35 6.24
CA GLN A 37 15.97 23.30 6.68
C GLN A 37 15.12 22.48 5.72
N THR A 38 15.23 22.71 4.40
CA THR A 38 14.52 21.92 3.39
C THR A 38 14.95 20.45 3.44
N ALA A 39 16.23 20.16 3.66
CA ALA A 39 16.70 18.78 3.85
C ALA A 39 16.04 18.10 5.06
N LYS A 40 15.89 18.79 6.18
CA LYS A 40 15.21 18.26 7.38
C LYS A 40 13.73 18.00 7.16
N ILE A 41 13.03 18.88 6.43
CA ILE A 41 11.63 18.67 6.03
C ILE A 41 11.52 17.42 5.16
N ASN A 42 12.34 17.34 4.12
CA ASN A 42 12.34 16.22 3.19
C ASN A 42 12.72 14.89 3.87
N GLN A 43 13.55 14.91 4.91
CA GLN A 43 13.86 13.71 5.68
C GLN A 43 12.60 13.03 6.25
N GLY A 44 11.65 13.82 6.78
CA GLY A 44 10.38 13.28 7.28
C GLY A 44 9.53 12.68 6.16
N ASN A 45 9.44 13.38 5.03
CA ASN A 45 8.67 12.94 3.86
C ASN A 45 9.24 11.64 3.25
N ILE A 46 10.57 11.55 3.13
CA ILE A 46 11.27 10.36 2.61
C ILE A 46 11.09 9.16 3.55
N ALA A 47 11.24 9.37 4.86
CA ALA A 47 11.03 8.29 5.84
C ALA A 47 9.59 7.77 5.79
N LEU A 48 8.60 8.65 5.70
CA LEU A 48 7.19 8.25 5.57
C LEU A 48 6.95 7.45 4.29
N LYS A 49 7.53 7.87 3.17
CA LYS A 49 7.43 7.13 1.91
C LYS A 49 7.96 5.71 2.04
N ARG A 50 9.14 5.53 2.67
CA ARG A 50 9.76 4.21 2.91
C ARG A 50 8.91 3.34 3.83
N VAL A 51 8.33 3.91 4.88
CA VAL A 51 7.40 3.20 5.77
C VAL A 51 6.19 2.68 5.00
N VAL A 52 5.55 3.53 4.20
CA VAL A 52 4.38 3.13 3.40
C VAL A 52 4.73 2.05 2.39
N GLU A 53 5.87 2.18 1.69
CA GLU A 53 6.35 1.18 0.75
C GLU A 53 6.62 -0.16 1.44
N SER A 54 7.31 -0.16 2.58
CA SER A 54 7.59 -1.39 3.33
C SER A 54 6.34 -2.09 3.82
N ILE A 55 5.35 -1.34 4.32
CA ILE A 55 4.06 -1.91 4.73
C ILE A 55 3.31 -2.46 3.52
N ALA A 56 3.26 -1.72 2.42
CA ALA A 56 2.56 -2.13 1.20
C ALA A 56 3.19 -3.39 0.57
N ASN A 57 4.51 -3.55 0.67
CA ASN A 57 5.22 -4.73 0.19
C ASN A 57 5.14 -5.93 1.16
N GLY A 58 4.74 -5.71 2.41
CA GLY A 58 4.71 -6.74 3.44
C GLY A 58 6.09 -7.09 4.00
N ASP A 59 6.99 -6.11 4.04
CA ASP A 59 8.35 -6.29 4.57
C ASP A 59 8.31 -6.69 6.05
N SER A 60 9.24 -7.54 6.48
CA SER A 60 9.34 -7.97 7.88
C SER A 60 9.76 -6.85 8.83
N HIS A 61 10.50 -5.87 8.33
CA HIS A 61 10.95 -4.71 9.07
C HIS A 61 10.46 -3.41 8.42
N VAL A 62 9.75 -2.59 9.21
CA VAL A 62 9.27 -1.28 8.78
C VAL A 62 10.08 -0.19 9.49
N PRO A 63 10.73 0.75 8.77
CA PRO A 63 11.72 1.67 9.35
C PRO A 63 11.07 2.91 10.01
N PHE A 64 10.16 2.72 10.97
CA PHE A 64 9.49 3.83 11.67
C PHE A 64 10.46 4.77 12.41
N ARG A 65 11.65 4.29 12.75
CA ARG A 65 12.66 5.04 13.52
C ARG A 65 13.51 6.00 12.68
N ASP A 66 13.37 6.00 11.35
CA ASP A 66 14.16 6.84 10.45
C ASP A 66 13.83 8.34 10.58
N SER A 67 12.67 8.68 11.14
CA SER A 67 12.31 10.06 11.47
C SER A 67 11.40 10.16 12.70
N LYS A 68 11.40 11.31 13.38
CA LYS A 68 10.44 11.58 14.46
C LYS A 68 8.99 11.54 13.98
N LEU A 69 8.74 11.95 12.74
CA LEU A 69 7.41 11.94 12.13
C LEU A 69 6.86 10.51 12.03
N THR A 70 7.66 9.60 11.49
CA THR A 70 7.27 8.18 11.34
C THR A 70 7.13 7.48 12.68
N MET A 71 7.94 7.84 13.69
CA MET A 71 7.77 7.32 15.05
C MET A 71 6.42 7.75 15.67
N LEU A 72 6.01 9.00 15.45
CA LEU A 72 4.71 9.49 15.95
C LEU A 72 3.53 8.87 15.22
N LEU A 73 3.69 8.56 13.93
CA LEU A 73 2.66 7.93 13.10
C LEU A 73 2.59 6.42 13.27
N GLN A 74 3.54 5.79 13.96
CA GLN A 74 3.66 4.34 14.07
C GLN A 74 2.35 3.68 14.52
N ASP A 75 1.73 4.19 15.58
CA ASP A 75 0.45 3.67 16.11
C ASP A 75 -0.66 3.69 15.04
N SER A 76 -0.69 4.72 14.18
CA SER A 76 -1.68 4.81 13.11
C SER A 76 -1.43 3.79 12.01
N PHE A 77 -0.17 3.43 11.77
CA PHE A 77 0.18 2.46 10.75
C PHE A 77 0.05 1.01 11.23
N GLU A 78 0.41 0.72 12.48
CA GLU A 78 0.48 -0.61 13.08
C GLU A 78 -0.84 -1.09 13.73
N ASP A 79 -1.70 -0.19 14.20
CA ASP A 79 -3.00 -0.59 14.76
C ASP A 79 -3.95 -1.04 13.65
N ASP A 80 -4.39 -2.30 13.71
CA ASP A 80 -5.34 -2.86 12.73
C ASP A 80 -6.70 -2.15 12.74
N LYS A 81 -7.07 -1.53 13.88
CA LYS A 81 -8.32 -0.77 14.01
C LYS A 81 -8.18 0.67 13.53
N ALA A 82 -6.96 1.17 13.32
CA ALA A 82 -6.73 2.51 12.84
C ALA A 82 -7.16 2.66 11.37
N LYS A 83 -7.90 3.73 11.11
CA LYS A 83 -8.27 4.14 9.75
C LYS A 83 -7.35 5.29 9.35
N ASN A 84 -6.71 5.13 8.21
CA ASN A 84 -5.81 6.14 7.66
C ASN A 84 -6.42 6.71 6.39
N LEU A 85 -6.54 8.03 6.34
CA LEU A 85 -6.90 8.77 5.15
C LEU A 85 -5.69 9.57 4.73
N MET A 86 -5.31 9.45 3.45
CA MET A 86 -4.25 10.25 2.87
C MET A 86 -4.81 11.09 1.73
N VAL A 87 -4.54 12.39 1.76
CA VAL A 87 -4.89 13.34 0.70
C VAL A 87 -3.63 13.63 -0.08
N LEU A 88 -3.69 13.45 -1.40
CA LEU A 88 -2.56 13.66 -2.30
C LEU A 88 -2.77 14.95 -3.07
N CYS A 89 -1.88 15.91 -2.86
CA CYS A 89 -1.87 17.17 -3.59
C CYS A 89 -0.83 17.08 -4.70
N ALA A 90 -1.26 17.20 -5.95
CA ALA A 90 -0.39 17.16 -7.12
C ALA A 90 -0.67 18.36 -8.03
N SER A 91 0.36 18.84 -8.72
CA SER A 91 0.25 19.99 -9.63
C SER A 91 -0.34 19.55 -10.98
N PRO A 92 -1.28 20.31 -11.57
CA PRO A 92 -1.72 20.10 -12.94
C PRO A 92 -0.72 20.66 -13.98
N ASP A 93 0.33 21.36 -13.54
CA ASP A 93 1.32 21.98 -14.44
C ASP A 93 2.12 20.93 -15.22
N PRO A 94 2.15 20.99 -16.57
CA PRO A 94 2.96 20.11 -17.40
C PRO A 94 4.46 20.12 -17.07
N GLU A 95 5.01 21.24 -16.61
CA GLU A 95 6.44 21.34 -16.24
C GLU A 95 6.75 20.48 -15.01
N GLU A 96 5.75 20.22 -14.19
CA GLU A 96 5.84 19.49 -12.92
C GLU A 96 5.32 18.04 -13.02
N ILE A 97 5.09 17.54 -14.23
CA ILE A 97 4.48 16.22 -14.48
C ILE A 97 5.23 15.07 -13.78
N HIS A 98 6.56 15.16 -13.68
CA HIS A 98 7.38 14.17 -13.00
C HIS A 98 7.06 14.07 -11.50
N LYS A 99 6.81 15.21 -10.83
CA LYS A 99 6.40 15.25 -9.43
C LYS A 99 4.98 14.70 -9.28
N THR A 100 4.08 15.06 -10.21
CA THR A 100 2.71 14.57 -10.22
C THR A 100 2.65 13.05 -10.36
N ILE A 101 3.43 12.46 -11.29
CA ILE A 101 3.53 10.99 -11.43
C ILE A 101 4.04 10.37 -10.13
N SER A 102 5.10 10.93 -9.54
CA SER A 102 5.68 10.42 -8.29
C SER A 102 4.68 10.41 -7.13
N THR A 103 3.85 11.46 -7.01
CA THR A 103 2.79 11.56 -5.99
C THR A 103 1.68 10.53 -6.24
N LEU A 104 1.29 10.30 -7.48
CA LEU A 104 0.26 9.31 -7.84
C LEU A 104 0.74 7.86 -7.64
N GLU A 105 1.98 7.55 -8.01
CA GLU A 105 2.60 6.25 -7.74
C GLU A 105 2.65 5.94 -6.24
N TYR A 106 3.03 6.95 -5.45
CA TYR A 106 3.00 6.84 -4.00
C TYR A 106 1.59 6.56 -3.47
N GLY A 107 0.58 7.25 -4.00
CA GLY A 107 -0.83 6.97 -3.69
C GLY A 107 -1.27 5.55 -4.04
N ALA A 108 -0.85 5.05 -5.19
CA ALA A 108 -1.13 3.68 -5.62
C ALA A 108 -0.52 2.66 -4.64
N LYS A 109 0.71 2.91 -4.17
CA LYS A 109 1.36 2.09 -3.12
C LYS A 109 0.64 2.18 -1.78
N ALA A 110 0.30 3.38 -1.33
CA ALA A 110 -0.44 3.58 -0.08
C ALA A 110 -1.79 2.84 -0.08
N LYS A 111 -2.48 2.80 -1.22
CA LYS A 111 -3.72 2.04 -1.39
C LYS A 111 -3.56 0.53 -1.21
N CYS A 112 -2.36 -0.02 -1.46
CA CYS A 112 -2.06 -1.44 -1.25
C CYS A 112 -1.88 -1.81 0.22
N ILE A 113 -1.87 -0.83 1.14
CA ILE A 113 -1.91 -1.11 2.58
C ILE A 113 -3.31 -1.63 2.94
N VAL A 114 -3.49 -2.95 2.83
CA VAL A 114 -4.73 -3.63 3.19
C VAL A 114 -4.75 -3.84 4.70
N ARG A 115 -5.70 -3.17 5.37
CA ARG A 115 -6.05 -3.47 6.76
C ARG A 115 -7.24 -4.42 6.77
N GLY A 116 -7.14 -5.51 7.52
CA GLY A 116 -8.13 -6.59 7.50
C GLY A 116 -9.51 -6.16 8.04
N PRO A 117 -10.61 -6.77 7.57
CA PRO A 117 -11.88 -6.75 8.28
C PRO A 117 -11.83 -7.79 9.41
N HIS A 118 -12.00 -7.34 10.67
CA HIS A 118 -12.46 -8.15 11.81
C HIS A 118 -11.97 -9.61 11.86
N THR A 119 -10.67 -9.88 11.89
CA THR A 119 -10.19 -11.17 12.39
C THR A 119 -10.42 -11.19 13.91
N LEU A 120 -11.42 -11.96 14.33
CA LEU A 120 -11.49 -12.44 15.70
C LEU A 120 -10.12 -13.03 16.05
N ILE A 121 -9.56 -12.56 17.17
CA ILE A 121 -8.38 -13.11 17.84
C ILE A 121 -7.04 -12.73 17.18
N LYS A 122 -6.58 -11.49 17.42
CA LYS A 122 -5.16 -11.27 17.76
C LYS A 122 -5.04 -11.35 19.29
N ASP A 123 -5.20 -12.54 19.86
CA ASP A 123 -4.65 -12.77 21.18
C ASP A 123 -3.17 -13.05 21.05
N LYS A 124 -2.40 -12.20 21.72
CA LYS A 124 -0.97 -12.36 21.92
C LYS A 124 -0.72 -13.68 22.66
N ILE A 125 -0.43 -14.75 21.93
CA ILE A 125 0.22 -15.92 22.51
C ILE A 125 1.26 -16.38 21.50
N GLY A 126 2.51 -16.49 21.97
CA GLY A 126 3.59 -17.01 21.16
C GLY A 126 3.35 -18.45 20.74
N THR A 127 4.37 -19.01 20.10
CA THR A 127 4.53 -20.41 19.67
C THR A 127 4.16 -20.66 18.21
N GLU A 128 5.10 -21.31 17.53
CA GLU A 128 5.31 -21.43 16.08
C GLU A 128 4.18 -22.15 15.31
N ASP A 129 3.16 -22.65 16.00
CA ASP A 129 2.05 -23.41 15.43
C ASP A 129 0.97 -22.54 14.77
N SER A 130 0.84 -21.27 15.17
CA SER A 130 -0.20 -20.36 14.67
C SER A 130 0.02 -19.93 13.21
N SER A 131 1.29 -19.86 12.78
CA SER A 131 1.64 -19.50 11.39
C SER A 131 1.18 -20.55 10.39
N ALA A 132 1.31 -21.84 10.72
CA ALA A 132 0.92 -22.95 9.85
C ALA A 132 -0.60 -23.02 9.65
N VAL A 133 -1.39 -22.73 10.68
CA VAL A 133 -2.86 -22.72 10.62
C VAL A 133 -3.37 -21.55 9.75
N ILE A 134 -2.74 -20.37 9.88
CA ILE A 134 -3.06 -19.21 9.05
C ILE A 134 -2.66 -19.45 7.59
N LEU A 135 -1.48 -20.03 7.34
CA LEU A 135 -1.05 -20.40 6.00
C LEU A 135 -1.99 -21.45 5.39
N GLY A 136 -2.37 -22.47 6.15
CA GLY A 136 -3.31 -23.51 5.70
C GLY A 136 -4.68 -22.94 5.32
N SER A 137 -5.19 -21.99 6.09
CA SER A 137 -6.45 -21.30 5.79
C SER A 137 -6.36 -20.47 4.49
N ARG A 138 -5.22 -19.81 4.25
CA ARG A 138 -4.96 -19.07 3.00
C ARG A 138 -4.82 -20.01 1.79
N ILE A 139 -4.16 -21.15 1.96
CA ILE A 139 -3.99 -22.16 0.90
C ILE A 139 -5.36 -22.71 0.50
N ALA A 140 -6.20 -23.08 1.47
CA ALA A 140 -7.54 -23.59 1.17
C ALA A 140 -8.41 -22.57 0.41
N ALA A 141 -8.36 -21.28 0.79
CA ALA A 141 -9.08 -20.22 0.08
C ALA A 141 -8.56 -20.01 -1.35
N MET A 142 -7.25 -20.13 -1.57
CA MET A 142 -6.66 -20.08 -2.91
C MET A 142 -7.06 -21.30 -3.75
N ASP A 143 -7.11 -22.50 -3.17
CA ASP A 143 -7.52 -23.72 -3.86
C ASP A 143 -8.99 -23.65 -4.31
N GLU A 144 -9.88 -23.12 -3.46
CA GLU A 144 -11.27 -22.87 -3.87
C GLU A 144 -11.36 -21.88 -5.04
N PHE A 145 -10.55 -20.82 -5.03
CA PHE A 145 -10.52 -19.84 -6.10
C PHE A 145 -9.99 -20.43 -7.41
N ILE A 146 -8.95 -21.27 -7.34
CA ILE A 146 -8.41 -22.00 -8.49
C ILE A 146 -9.48 -22.93 -9.07
N LEU A 147 -10.18 -23.68 -8.22
CA LEU A 147 -11.27 -24.58 -8.65
C LEU A 147 -12.41 -23.80 -9.33
N LYS A 148 -12.75 -22.63 -8.81
CA LYS A 148 -13.76 -21.75 -9.41
C LYS A 148 -13.32 -21.26 -10.79
N LEU A 149 -12.11 -20.73 -10.91
CA LEU A 149 -11.55 -20.28 -12.19
C LEU A 149 -11.45 -21.41 -13.21
N GLN A 150 -11.03 -22.60 -12.80
CA GLN A 150 -10.98 -23.76 -13.68
C GLN A 150 -12.37 -24.19 -14.14
N ARG A 151 -13.40 -24.08 -13.29
CA ARG A 151 -14.80 -24.38 -13.65
C ARG A 151 -15.34 -23.38 -14.67
N GLU A 152 -15.06 -22.09 -14.49
CA GLU A 152 -15.47 -21.01 -15.41
C GLU A 152 -14.72 -21.06 -16.74
N ASN A 153 -13.44 -21.44 -16.75
CA ASN A 153 -12.64 -21.55 -17.97
C ASN A 153 -12.87 -22.85 -18.76
N LYS A 154 -13.41 -23.91 -18.13
CA LYS A 154 -13.68 -25.20 -18.78
C LYS A 154 -14.58 -25.13 -20.02
N PRO A 155 -15.72 -24.40 -20.03
CA PRO A 155 -16.55 -24.26 -21.22
C PRO A 155 -15.85 -23.45 -22.32
N GLN A 156 -15.17 -22.35 -21.97
CA GLN A 156 -14.42 -21.54 -22.95
C GLN A 156 -13.30 -22.33 -23.63
N GLU A 157 -12.61 -23.20 -22.89
CA GLU A 157 -11.61 -24.09 -23.49
C GLU A 157 -12.22 -25.13 -24.44
N LYS A 158 -13.37 -25.70 -24.09
CA LYS A 158 -14.08 -26.66 -24.96
C LYS A 158 -14.51 -25.98 -26.25
N GLU A 159 -15.12 -24.80 -26.17
CA GLU A 159 -15.52 -24.01 -27.34
C GLU A 159 -14.32 -23.67 -28.23
N ARG A 160 -13.19 -23.25 -27.63
CA ARG A 160 -11.95 -23.00 -28.38
C ARG A 160 -11.41 -24.27 -29.06
N LYS A 161 -11.44 -25.42 -28.39
CA LYS A 161 -10.97 -26.71 -28.93
C LYS A 161 -11.88 -27.22 -30.05
N GLU A 162 -13.20 -27.06 -29.93
CA GLU A 162 -14.18 -27.39 -30.96
C GLU A 162 -14.04 -26.47 -32.18
N ALA A 163 -13.95 -25.16 -31.97
CA ALA A 163 -13.69 -24.18 -33.03
C ALA A 163 -12.38 -24.48 -33.78
N HIS A 164 -11.33 -24.91 -33.05
CA HIS A 164 -10.07 -25.29 -33.67
C HIS A 164 -10.18 -26.60 -34.48
N ARG A 165 -10.90 -27.62 -33.98
CA ARG A 165 -11.17 -28.86 -34.72
C ARG A 165 -11.96 -28.59 -35.99
N GLU A 166 -12.98 -27.75 -35.94
CA GLU A 166 -13.80 -27.38 -37.10
C GLU A 166 -12.97 -26.61 -38.15
N ARG A 167 -12.13 -25.67 -37.73
CA ARG A 167 -11.18 -25.00 -38.62
C ARG A 167 -10.21 -25.99 -39.30
N ARG A 168 -9.75 -27.01 -38.57
CA ARG A 168 -8.82 -28.03 -39.10
C ARG A 168 -9.51 -28.97 -40.10
N LYS A 169 -10.76 -29.38 -39.84
CA LYS A 169 -11.56 -30.16 -40.80
C LYS A 169 -11.81 -29.38 -42.10
N LYS A 170 -12.18 -28.10 -42.00
CA LYS A 170 -12.39 -27.23 -43.17
C LYS A 170 -11.13 -27.09 -44.04
N ARG A 171 -9.93 -27.10 -43.45
CA ARG A 171 -8.66 -27.07 -44.18
C ARG A 171 -8.29 -28.39 -44.86
N LEU A 172 -8.89 -29.51 -44.48
CA LEU A 172 -8.65 -30.84 -45.08
C LEU A 172 -9.63 -31.18 -46.21
N LEU A 173 -10.68 -30.37 -46.39
CA LEU A 173 -11.73 -30.50 -47.41
C LEU A 173 -11.52 -29.55 -48.61
N HIS A 174 -10.36 -28.89 -48.68
CA HIS A 174 -9.87 -28.08 -49.78
C HIS A 174 -8.50 -28.63 -50.19
#